data_AF-A0A9N9CIT5-F1
#
_entry.id   AF-A0A9N9CIT5-F1
#
_cell.length_a   1.000
_cell.length_b   1.000
_cell.length_c   1.000
_cell.angle_alpha   90.00
_cell.angle_beta   90.00
_cell.angle_gamma   90.00
#
_symmetry.space_group_name_H-M   'P 1'
#
loop_
_entity.id
_entity.type
_entity.pdbx_description
1 polymer ?
#
loop_
_entity_poly.entity_id
_entity_poly.type
_entity_poly.pdbx_seq_one_letter_code
_entity_poly.pdbx_strand_id
1 'polypeptide(L)'
;MWIFRNKSFKSAYISIIISTLIFASLYALSNFNKIGLSFYDSTSSSLPTKPKIQEKSEWLTNFVDPLIGIKNGEVFPGPCLPFGVVKVGIDTNDAGYTVDEAVTGISRM
;
A
#
# COMPACT_ATOMS: atom_id res chain seq x y z
N MET A 1 37.59 20.79 45.44
CA MET A 1 37.65 19.58 44.59
C MET A 1 36.73 19.80 43.39
N TRP A 2 37.27 20.40 42.32
CA TRP A 2 36.53 20.77 41.10
C TRP A 2 36.82 19.74 40.01
N ILE A 3 35.93 18.75 39.84
CA ILE A 3 36.01 17.79 38.74
C ILE A 3 34.59 17.48 38.28
N PHE A 4 33.99 18.37 37.47
CA PHE A 4 32.87 17.98 36.61
C PHE A 4 33.05 18.54 35.19
N ARG A 5 33.72 17.72 34.39
CA ARG A 5 33.33 17.28 33.04
C ARG A 5 33.16 18.36 31.96
N ASN A 6 34.31 18.78 31.41
CA ASN A 6 34.44 19.33 30.05
C ASN A 6 34.30 18.26 28.92
N LYS A 7 33.44 17.24 29.10
CA LYS A 7 33.02 16.29 28.04
C LYS A 7 31.52 16.52 27.86
N SER A 8 30.96 16.96 26.75
CA SER A 8 31.47 17.14 25.40
C SER A 8 30.37 17.93 24.68
N PHE A 9 30.57 19.22 24.38
CA PHE A 9 29.60 20.01 23.60
C PHE A 9 29.24 19.34 22.26
N LYS A 10 30.18 18.58 21.69
CA LYS A 10 29.98 17.76 20.49
C LYS A 10 28.96 16.64 20.71
N SER A 11 28.94 16.03 21.89
CA SER A 11 27.96 14.98 22.26
C SER A 11 26.54 15.55 22.38
N ALA A 12 26.40 16.76 22.93
CA ALA A 12 25.10 17.43 23.03
C ALA A 12 24.57 17.80 21.64
N TYR A 13 25.44 18.30 20.75
CA TYR A 13 25.08 18.66 19.38
C TYR A 13 24.60 17.45 18.56
N ILE A 14 25.28 16.31 18.67
CA ILE A 14 24.85 15.05 18.01
C ILE A 14 23.48 14.60 18.52
N SER A 15 23.22 14.70 19.83
CA SER A 15 21.93 14.34 20.41
C SER A 15 20.79 15.23 19.90
N ILE A 16 21.04 16.51 19.69
CA ILE A 16 20.05 17.45 19.13
C ILE A 16 19.71 17.07 17.69
N ILE A 17 20.72 16.76 16.85
CA ILE A 17 20.51 16.36 15.45
C ILE A 17 19.69 15.07 15.35
N ILE A 18 19.97 14.08 16.20
CA ILE A 18 19.24 12.81 16.18
C ILE A 18 17.77 13.04 16.60
N SER A 19 17.54 13.88 17.61
CA SER A 19 16.19 14.22 18.07
C SER A 19 15.37 14.92 16.98
N THR A 20 15.96 15.88 16.26
CA THR A 20 15.27 16.59 15.17
C THR A 20 14.95 15.67 13.99
N LEU A 21 15.84 14.73 13.66
CA LEU A 21 15.61 13.71 12.63
C LEU A 21 14.43 12.78 12.97
N ILE A 22 14.40 12.28 14.22
CA ILE A 22 13.31 11.40 14.69
C ILE A 22 11.97 12.17 14.68
N PHE A 23 11.97 13.41 15.16
CA PHE A 23 10.77 14.24 15.19
C PHE A 23 10.24 14.56 13.77
N ALA A 24 11.12 14.86 12.82
CA ALA A 24 10.74 15.07 11.42
C ALA A 24 10.14 13.81 10.78
N SER A 25 10.70 12.63 11.09
CA SER A 25 10.20 11.35 10.58
C SER A 25 8.82 11.00 11.15
N LEU A 26 8.59 11.21 12.46
CA LEU A 26 7.29 11.06 13.10
C LEU A 26 6.25 12.04 12.54
N TYR A 27 6.64 13.29 12.29
CA TYR A 27 5.77 14.29 11.69
C TYR A 27 5.35 13.90 10.27
N ALA A 28 6.27 13.40 9.44
CA ALA A 28 5.97 12.90 8.11
C ALA A 28 4.99 11.71 8.15
N LEU A 29 5.19 10.76 9.06
CA LEU A 29 4.30 9.60 9.23
C LEU A 29 2.89 10.02 9.69
N SER A 30 2.80 11.02 10.58
CA SER A 30 1.51 11.58 11.03
C SER A 30 0.75 12.29 9.90
N ASN A 31 1.45 12.92 8.96
CA ASN A 31 0.85 13.57 7.80
C ASN A 31 0.54 12.59 6.67
N PHE A 32 1.20 11.43 6.59
CA PHE A 32 0.83 10.37 5.66
C PHE A 32 -0.59 9.85 5.93
N ASN A 33 -1.02 9.76 7.20
CA ASN A 33 -2.40 9.44 7.54
C ASN A 33 -3.40 10.56 7.20
N LYS A 34 -2.94 11.81 7.00
CA LYS A 34 -3.76 12.93 6.52
C LYS A 34 -3.79 13.04 4.99
N ILE A 35 -2.78 12.49 4.31
CA ILE A 35 -2.78 12.25 2.85
C ILE A 35 -3.48 10.91 2.57
N GLY A 36 -4.50 10.59 3.37
CA GLY A 36 -5.44 9.54 3.05
C GLY A 36 -6.09 9.89 1.71
N LEU A 37 -5.93 9.01 0.72
CA LEU A 37 -6.80 8.96 -0.43
C LEU A 37 -8.25 9.03 0.08
N SER A 38 -8.89 10.18 -0.14
CA SER A 38 -10.31 10.39 0.08
C SER A 38 -11.09 9.55 -0.93
N PHE A 39 -11.42 8.31 -0.56
CA PHE A 39 -12.47 7.57 -1.23
C PHE A 39 -13.80 7.95 -0.58
N TYR A 40 -14.52 8.86 -1.25
CA TYR A 40 -15.95 9.15 -1.12
C TYR A 40 -16.54 9.15 0.29
N ASP A 41 -16.53 10.35 0.90
CA ASP A 41 -17.54 10.70 1.89
C ASP A 41 -18.79 11.15 1.13
N SER A 42 -19.94 10.53 1.37
CA SER A 42 -21.23 11.04 0.90
C SER A 42 -22.25 10.84 2.02
N THR A 43 -22.49 11.97 2.68
CA THR A 43 -23.33 12.17 3.85
C THR A 43 -24.82 11.93 3.53
N SER A 44 -25.40 10.98 4.28
CA SER A 44 -26.72 10.98 4.94
C SER A 44 -27.93 11.72 4.34
N SER A 45 -29.05 10.99 4.22
CA SER A 45 -30.39 11.55 4.47
C SER A 45 -31.28 10.60 5.30
N SER A 46 -31.69 11.12 6.48
CA SER A 46 -32.89 10.87 7.33
C SER A 46 -33.38 9.45 7.73
N LEU A 47 -33.50 9.25 9.06
CA LEU A 47 -34.26 8.22 9.83
C LEU A 47 -35.76 8.07 9.42
N PRO A 48 -36.51 6.98 9.76
CA PRO A 48 -36.38 6.15 10.97
C PRO A 48 -36.38 4.60 10.82
N THR A 49 -35.70 3.98 11.80
CA THR A 49 -35.73 2.59 12.33
C THR A 49 -36.32 1.44 11.49
N LYS A 50 -35.43 0.66 10.85
CA LYS A 50 -35.62 -0.74 10.43
C LYS A 50 -34.35 -1.54 10.80
N PRO A 51 -34.41 -2.86 11.09
CA PRO A 51 -33.34 -3.57 11.77
C PRO A 51 -32.05 -3.54 10.95
N LYS A 52 -30.93 -3.34 11.64
CA LYS A 52 -29.58 -3.24 11.07
C LYS A 52 -29.14 -4.62 10.58
N ILE A 53 -29.67 -5.07 9.44
CA ILE A 53 -29.00 -6.05 8.61
C ILE A 53 -27.86 -5.26 7.97
N GLN A 54 -26.67 -5.37 8.56
CA GLN A 54 -25.46 -4.93 7.91
C GLN A 54 -25.22 -5.93 6.78
N GLU A 55 -25.90 -5.73 5.64
CA GLU A 55 -25.51 -6.36 4.40
C GLU A 55 -24.08 -5.90 4.17
N LYS A 56 -23.14 -6.82 4.38
CA LYS A 56 -21.81 -6.71 3.84
C LYS A 56 -22.04 -6.53 2.35
N SER A 57 -21.97 -5.30 1.86
CA SER A 57 -21.98 -5.00 0.44
C SER A 57 -20.70 -5.62 -0.12
N GLU A 58 -20.76 -6.91 -0.43
CA GLU A 58 -19.63 -7.62 -1.01
C GLU A 58 -19.38 -6.99 -2.37
N TRP A 59 -18.20 -6.39 -2.49
CA TRP A 59 -17.76 -5.81 -3.74
C TRP A 59 -17.72 -6.93 -4.77
N LEU A 60 -18.34 -6.71 -5.94
CA LEU A 60 -18.41 -7.70 -7.03
C LEU A 60 -17.02 -8.24 -7.42
N THR A 61 -15.97 -7.43 -7.22
CA THR A 61 -14.57 -7.79 -7.43
C THR A 61 -14.11 -8.98 -6.59
N ASN A 62 -14.75 -9.27 -5.46
CA ASN A 62 -14.40 -10.41 -4.60
C ASN A 62 -14.76 -11.76 -5.22
N PHE A 63 -15.63 -11.76 -6.24
CA PHE A 63 -15.99 -12.98 -6.99
C PHE A 63 -15.09 -13.19 -8.22
N VAL A 64 -14.20 -12.26 -8.53
CA VAL A 64 -13.29 -12.38 -9.67
C VAL A 64 -12.07 -13.18 -9.24
N ASP A 65 -11.84 -14.31 -9.90
CA ASP A 65 -10.61 -15.09 -9.79
C ASP A 65 -9.76 -14.90 -11.07
N PRO A 66 -8.68 -14.09 -11.02
CA PRO A 66 -7.79 -13.85 -12.16
C PRO A 66 -7.00 -15.09 -12.60
N LEU A 67 -7.00 -16.16 -11.80
CA LEU A 67 -6.27 -17.39 -12.08
C LEU A 67 -7.08 -18.36 -12.96
N ILE A 68 -8.37 -18.11 -13.20
CA ILE A 68 -9.16 -18.95 -14.10
C ILE A 68 -8.62 -18.81 -15.53
N GLY A 69 -8.20 -19.93 -16.13
CA GLY A 69 -7.71 -20.00 -17.52
C GLY A 69 -6.19 -19.85 -17.69
N ILE A 70 -5.42 -19.58 -16.62
CA ILE A 70 -3.96 -19.39 -16.71
C ILE A 70 -3.21 -20.63 -17.22
N LYS A 71 -3.74 -21.83 -17.00
CA LYS A 71 -3.09 -23.09 -17.41
C LYS A 71 -2.96 -23.26 -18.92
N ASN A 72 -3.83 -22.58 -19.68
CA ASN A 72 -3.80 -22.63 -21.14
C ASN A 72 -2.95 -21.49 -21.75
N GLY A 73 -2.36 -20.61 -20.92
CA GLY A 73 -1.48 -19.52 -21.37
C GLY A 73 -2.19 -18.32 -22.02
N GLU A 74 -3.51 -18.30 -22.06
CA GLU A 74 -4.30 -17.27 -22.75
C GLU A 74 -4.73 -16.11 -21.82
N VAL A 75 -4.57 -16.28 -20.50
CA VAL A 75 -5.04 -15.36 -19.48
C VAL A 75 -3.88 -14.87 -18.63
N PHE A 76 -3.87 -13.58 -18.38
CA PHE A 76 -2.86 -12.88 -17.59
C PHE A 76 -3.44 -12.43 -16.24
N PRO A 77 -2.91 -12.91 -15.10
CA PRO A 77 -3.47 -12.62 -13.77
C PRO A 77 -2.96 -11.32 -13.13
N GLY A 78 -2.36 -10.41 -13.92
CA GLY A 78 -1.79 -9.18 -13.40
C GLY A 78 -2.81 -8.05 -13.19
N PRO A 79 -2.58 -7.12 -12.25
CA PRO A 79 -3.49 -6.02 -11.98
C PRO A 79 -3.63 -5.07 -13.19
N CYS A 80 -4.88 -4.68 -13.48
CA CYS A 80 -5.21 -3.69 -14.48
C CYS A 80 -6.53 -2.97 -14.12
N LEU A 81 -6.64 -1.71 -14.50
CA LEU A 81 -7.92 -1.00 -14.50
C LEU A 81 -8.75 -1.41 -15.73
N PRO A 82 -10.09 -1.35 -15.67
CA PRO A 82 -10.93 -1.58 -16.85
C PRO A 82 -10.49 -0.69 -18.02
N PHE A 83 -10.15 -1.30 -19.16
CA PHE A 83 -9.64 -0.63 -20.36
C PHE A 83 -8.35 0.20 -20.14
N GLY A 84 -7.58 -0.13 -19.10
CA GLY A 84 -6.30 0.51 -18.82
C GLY A 84 -5.28 0.25 -19.93
N VAL A 85 -4.51 1.28 -20.26
CA VAL A 85 -3.39 1.20 -21.22
C VAL A 85 -2.24 0.37 -20.64
N VAL A 86 -2.11 0.34 -19.31
CA VAL A 86 -1.04 -0.37 -18.62
C VAL A 86 -1.58 -1.56 -17.85
N LYS A 87 -0.92 -2.69 -18.05
CA LYS A 87 -1.04 -3.93 -17.28
C LYS A 87 0.30 -4.21 -16.63
N VAL A 88 0.29 -4.58 -15.35
CA VAL A 88 1.51 -4.98 -14.63
C VAL A 88 1.49 -6.49 -14.44
N GLY A 89 2.56 -7.17 -14.84
CA GLY A 89 2.61 -8.63 -14.93
C GLY A 89 3.73 -9.26 -14.17
N ILE A 90 3.53 -10.51 -13.76
CA ILE A 90 4.62 -11.37 -13.30
C ILE A 90 5.00 -12.27 -14.47
N ASP A 91 6.28 -12.24 -14.82
CA ASP A 91 6.83 -13.11 -15.85
C ASP A 91 7.44 -14.35 -15.19
N THR A 92 7.19 -15.54 -15.74
CA THR A 92 7.80 -16.80 -15.28
C THR A 92 8.73 -17.41 -16.31
N ASN A 93 8.39 -17.38 -17.61
CA ASN A 93 9.26 -17.85 -18.69
C ASN A 93 8.97 -17.08 -19.99
N ASP A 94 10.03 -16.60 -20.66
CA ASP A 94 9.99 -15.88 -21.94
C ASP A 94 8.84 -14.85 -22.10
N ALA A 95 8.71 -13.93 -21.14
CA ALA A 95 7.77 -12.81 -21.15
C ALA A 95 6.28 -13.25 -21.18
N GLY A 96 5.83 -13.81 -20.06
CA GLY A 96 4.45 -14.21 -19.84
C GLY A 96 4.30 -14.92 -18.50
N TYR A 97 3.05 -15.19 -18.11
CA TYR A 97 2.74 -15.93 -16.89
C TYR A 97 2.39 -17.38 -17.22
N THR A 98 3.17 -18.32 -16.68
CA THR A 98 2.92 -19.76 -16.74
C THR A 98 2.78 -20.30 -15.31
N VAL A 99 1.92 -21.30 -15.16
CA VAL A 99 1.83 -22.06 -13.90
C VAL A 99 3.09 -22.88 -13.64
N ASP A 100 3.42 -23.02 -12.36
CA ASP A 100 4.46 -23.92 -11.84
C ASP A 100 5.91 -23.58 -12.23
N GLU A 101 6.14 -22.43 -12.86
CA GLU A 101 7.48 -21.92 -13.18
C GLU A 101 7.94 -20.84 -12.19
N ALA A 102 9.26 -20.63 -12.14
CA ALA A 102 9.85 -19.61 -11.27
C ALA A 102 9.59 -18.21 -11.82
N VAL A 103 9.36 -17.24 -10.92
CA VAL A 103 9.24 -15.83 -11.31
C VAL A 103 10.59 -15.30 -11.79
N THR A 104 10.60 -14.73 -12.99
CA THR A 104 11.79 -14.16 -13.64
C THR A 104 11.76 -12.64 -13.71
N GLY A 105 10.58 -12.02 -13.65
CA GLY A 105 10.49 -10.56 -13.77
C GLY A 105 9.11 -9.97 -13.53
N ILE A 106 9.05 -8.64 -13.67
CA ILE A 106 7.80 -7.88 -13.69
C ILE A 106 7.75 -7.07 -14.99
N SER A 107 6.75 -7.34 -15.82
CA SER A 107 6.52 -6.66 -17.09
C SER A 107 5.49 -5.54 -16.96
N ARG A 108 5.57 -4.58 -17.90
CA ARG A 108 4.56 -3.53 -18.11
C ARG A 108 4.15 -3.61 -19.58
N MET A 109 2.89 -3.88 -19.85
CA MET A 109 2.31 -3.99 -21.19
C MET A 109 1.19 -2.98 -21.38
#